data_AF-A0A074LU38-F1
#
_entry.id   AF-A0A074LU38-F1
#
_cell.length_a   1.000
_cell.length_b   1.000
_cell.length_c   1.000
_cell.angle_alpha   90.00
_cell.angle_beta   90.00
_cell.angle_gamma   90.00
#
_symmetry.space_group_name_H-M   'P 1'
#
loop_
_entity.id
_entity.type
_entity.pdbx_description
1 polymer ?
#
loop_
_entity_poly.entity_id
_entity_poly.type
_entity_poly.pdbx_seq_one_letter_code
_entity_poly.pdbx_strand_id
1 'polypeptide(L)'
;MFVSRTELLHQFETLRRQAADPDLFLETETGGDLWVDGLNVLLSVEPEDFKSALDTFHASYDYEAASKVSCLQALHRYTVDSARIGEFELYQALALGMTWLSLQEETQAQFFNIPVRILNHSTALLLSPTYQAIWAHSYNAGITLFLDLDTHRLSTFRPEHGRIYQNGHTYVPGQTVKYPFQSFHHEMAHILLFHDLYPRTMGEGEAEDSTAFVHMETSISCLDELILSEIMAVRDDLNLIDDGYMAHSTFPEYGRFRYEVMQGLHAPLTRRSLALYRKRFVLLAEDDECRIADNRLKRHLLALHELPDEEVQRIREPFARYLHDQEMHASWAKQAASRNRIPSYRAVIELLPPEPFCLQKFQECLHPDAWTDRISLFSSDSLPELDSELRRVNQQRWKWREWLNRIAELRGFLETELDDLNSLVQSRLLAFADDAATVLRNGNDISPASHQAFTRDVADCLADIAVPKVRERALQMIEHPFTYLLEPR
;
A
#
# COMPACT_ATOMS: atom_id res chain seq x y z
N MET A 1 -7.02 23.95 -8.96
CA MET A 1 -7.94 25.09 -8.88
C MET A 1 -7.86 25.60 -7.46
N PHE A 2 -7.70 26.91 -7.24
CA PHE A 2 -7.59 27.46 -5.88
C PHE A 2 -8.95 27.41 -5.21
N VAL A 3 -9.04 26.79 -4.02
CA VAL A 3 -10.27 26.79 -3.23
C VAL A 3 -10.43 28.16 -2.60
N SER A 4 -11.56 28.82 -2.87
CA SER A 4 -11.80 30.17 -2.35
C SER A 4 -12.11 30.14 -0.86
N ARG A 5 -11.84 31.23 -0.14
CA ARG A 5 -12.25 31.39 1.27
C ARG A 5 -13.75 31.14 1.48
N THR A 6 -14.58 31.65 0.58
CA THR A 6 -16.04 31.45 0.62
C THR A 6 -16.41 29.97 0.48
N GLU A 7 -15.72 29.25 -0.39
CA GLU A 7 -15.92 27.83 -0.62
C GLU A 7 -15.50 26.98 0.58
N LEU A 8 -14.35 27.28 1.20
CA LEU A 8 -13.93 26.63 2.46
C LEU A 8 -14.94 26.83 3.58
N LEU A 9 -15.44 28.06 3.78
CA LEU A 9 -16.44 28.34 4.79
C LEU A 9 -17.76 27.59 4.54
N HIS A 10 -18.24 27.61 3.29
CA HIS A 10 -19.44 26.90 2.91
C HIS A 10 -19.30 25.38 3.10
N GLN A 11 -18.13 24.84 2.75
CA GLN A 11 -17.85 23.42 2.92
C GLN A 11 -17.78 23.05 4.40
N PHE A 12 -17.09 23.82 5.23
CA PHE A 12 -17.04 23.61 6.67
C PHE A 12 -18.43 23.58 7.30
N GLU A 13 -19.29 24.56 6.97
CA GLU A 13 -20.68 24.59 7.44
C GLU A 13 -21.49 23.38 6.94
N THR A 14 -21.17 22.85 5.76
CA THR A 14 -21.81 21.65 5.21
C THR A 14 -21.37 20.40 5.98
N LEU A 15 -20.07 20.22 6.18
CA LEU A 15 -19.52 19.09 6.93
C LEU A 15 -20.01 19.11 8.39
N ARG A 16 -20.01 20.26 9.05
CA ARG A 16 -20.51 20.41 10.43
C ARG A 16 -22.01 20.09 10.54
N ARG A 17 -22.82 20.49 9.55
CA ARG A 17 -24.25 20.12 9.52
C ARG A 17 -24.46 18.62 9.30
N GLN A 18 -23.62 17.98 8.48
CA GLN A 18 -23.68 16.53 8.27
C GLN A 18 -23.26 15.78 9.54
N ALA A 19 -22.19 16.24 10.20
CA ALA A 19 -21.67 15.68 11.45
C ALA A 19 -22.67 15.74 12.63
N ALA A 20 -23.72 16.57 12.55
CA ALA A 20 -24.76 16.66 13.58
C ALA A 20 -25.57 15.36 13.76
N ASP A 21 -25.58 14.49 12.76
CA ASP A 21 -26.05 13.11 12.86
C ASP A 21 -24.85 12.17 12.64
N PRO A 22 -24.15 11.73 13.71
CA PRO A 22 -22.95 10.91 13.60
C PRO A 22 -23.17 9.62 12.81
N ASP A 23 -24.30 8.94 13.01
CA ASP A 23 -24.57 7.66 12.35
C ASP A 23 -24.73 7.87 10.84
N LEU A 24 -25.45 8.92 10.43
CA LEU A 24 -25.59 9.26 9.01
C LEU A 24 -24.27 9.78 8.42
N PHE A 25 -23.51 10.56 9.18
CA PHE A 25 -22.24 11.14 8.77
C PHE A 25 -21.22 10.05 8.42
N LEU A 26 -21.06 9.03 9.27
CA LEU A 26 -20.15 7.90 9.02
C LEU A 26 -20.56 7.09 7.78
N GLU A 27 -21.81 7.21 7.34
CA GLU A 27 -22.35 6.64 6.11
C GLU A 27 -22.26 7.59 4.89
N THR A 28 -21.66 8.79 5.01
CA THR A 28 -21.28 9.68 3.88
C THR A 28 -19.82 9.49 3.43
N GLU A 29 -19.52 9.81 2.16
CA GLU A 29 -18.17 9.73 1.58
C GLU A 29 -17.12 10.39 2.49
N THR A 30 -17.39 11.62 2.91
CA THR A 30 -16.50 12.39 3.77
C THR A 30 -16.45 11.87 5.21
N GLY A 31 -17.55 11.38 5.79
CA GLY A 31 -17.53 10.94 7.19
C GLY A 31 -16.85 9.60 7.42
N GLY A 32 -16.66 8.78 6.39
CA GLY A 32 -15.78 7.60 6.49
C GLY A 32 -14.31 7.97 6.58
N ASP A 33 -13.87 9.00 5.85
CA ASP A 33 -12.54 9.59 5.97
C ASP A 33 -12.36 10.28 7.33
N LEU A 34 -13.32 11.13 7.68
CA LEU A 34 -13.37 11.90 8.92
C LEU A 34 -14.07 11.10 10.02
N TRP A 35 -13.52 9.92 10.34
CA TRP A 35 -14.01 9.04 11.41
C TRP A 35 -13.90 9.72 12.79
N VAL A 36 -13.92 8.99 13.90
CA VAL A 36 -14.09 9.55 15.27
C VAL A 36 -13.33 10.86 15.58
N ASP A 37 -12.04 10.98 15.26
CA ASP A 37 -11.34 12.26 15.48
C ASP A 37 -11.79 13.37 14.52
N GLY A 38 -12.04 13.06 13.25
CA GLY A 38 -12.60 14.00 12.29
C GLY A 38 -14.01 14.48 12.69
N LEU A 39 -14.84 13.57 13.22
CA LEU A 39 -16.14 13.89 13.80
C LEU A 39 -16.00 14.82 15.02
N ASN A 40 -15.11 14.48 15.95
CA ASN A 40 -14.86 15.29 17.15
C ASN A 40 -14.37 16.70 16.79
N VAL A 41 -13.49 16.80 15.78
CA VAL A 41 -12.98 18.07 15.25
C VAL A 41 -14.13 18.94 14.71
N LEU A 42 -14.98 18.39 13.84
CA LEU A 42 -16.08 19.15 13.23
C LEU A 42 -17.16 19.58 14.24
N LEU A 43 -17.42 18.76 15.25
CA LEU A 43 -18.39 19.06 16.31
C LEU A 43 -17.84 20.09 17.32
N SER A 44 -16.54 20.08 17.60
CA SER A 44 -15.93 20.93 18.64
C SER A 44 -15.56 22.33 18.17
N VAL A 45 -15.26 22.52 16.87
CA VAL A 45 -14.82 23.82 16.31
C VAL A 45 -16.04 24.63 15.87
N GLU A 46 -16.25 25.83 16.42
CA GLU A 46 -17.34 26.71 15.97
C GLU A 46 -16.99 27.47 14.68
N PRO A 47 -17.97 28.01 13.94
CA PRO A 47 -17.69 28.78 12.72
C PRO A 47 -16.75 29.97 12.90
N GLU A 48 -16.77 30.64 14.05
CA GLU A 48 -15.85 31.76 14.32
C GLU A 48 -14.42 31.28 14.60
N ASP A 49 -14.27 30.10 15.23
CA ASP A 49 -12.98 29.45 15.45
C ASP A 49 -12.35 29.03 14.11
N PHE A 50 -13.15 28.43 13.24
CA PHE A 50 -12.71 28.07 11.89
C PHE A 50 -12.27 29.29 11.08
N LYS A 51 -13.03 30.40 11.14
CA LYS A 51 -12.65 31.67 10.47
C LYS A 51 -11.33 32.19 11.01
N SER A 52 -11.13 32.18 12.32
CA SER A 52 -9.89 32.63 12.96
C SER A 52 -8.69 31.77 12.54
N ALA A 53 -8.87 30.45 12.45
CA ALA A 53 -7.86 29.54 11.96
C ALA A 53 -7.51 29.78 10.49
N LEU A 54 -8.53 30.02 9.65
CA LEU A 54 -8.34 30.37 8.24
C LEU A 54 -7.57 31.68 8.07
N ASP A 55 -7.89 32.71 8.87
CA ASP A 55 -7.17 33.98 8.90
C ASP A 55 -5.71 33.79 9.29
N THR A 56 -5.45 33.01 10.33
CA THR A 56 -4.11 32.70 10.83
C THR A 56 -3.29 31.95 9.78
N PHE A 57 -3.91 30.95 9.15
CA PHE A 57 -3.29 30.15 8.10
C PHE A 57 -2.89 31.02 6.91
N HIS A 58 -3.82 31.83 6.38
CA HIS A 58 -3.54 32.74 5.26
C HIS A 58 -2.46 33.79 5.58
N ALA A 59 -2.40 34.26 6.83
CA ALA A 59 -1.42 35.27 7.22
C ALA A 59 0.00 34.70 7.38
N SER A 60 0.13 33.42 7.74
CA SER A 60 1.39 32.86 8.25
C SER A 60 1.96 31.71 7.42
N TYR A 61 1.14 31.06 6.61
CA TYR A 61 1.51 29.90 5.80
C TYR A 61 1.17 30.25 4.35
N ASP A 62 2.18 30.31 3.49
CA ASP A 62 2.05 30.67 2.08
C ASP A 62 1.11 29.68 1.35
N TYR A 63 -0.18 29.99 1.35
CA TYR A 63 -1.26 29.20 0.74
C TYR A 63 -1.52 29.61 -0.71
N GLU A 64 -1.17 30.84 -1.08
CA GLU A 64 -1.44 31.40 -2.40
C GLU A 64 -0.37 31.04 -3.44
N ALA A 65 0.79 30.51 -3.01
CA ALA A 65 1.86 30.06 -3.89
C ALA A 65 1.86 28.54 -4.20
N ALA A 66 1.64 28.24 -5.49
CA ALA A 66 2.31 27.23 -6.32
C ALA A 66 1.66 25.85 -6.60
N SER A 67 1.05 25.09 -5.68
CA SER A 67 0.58 23.71 -6.01
C SER A 67 -0.30 23.04 -4.95
N LYS A 68 -1.02 21.95 -5.27
CA LYS A 68 -1.83 21.18 -4.29
C LYS A 68 -0.94 20.59 -3.19
N VAL A 69 0.23 20.08 -3.57
CA VAL A 69 1.16 19.46 -2.62
C VAL A 69 1.83 20.52 -1.73
N SER A 70 2.13 21.71 -2.27
CA SER A 70 2.61 22.84 -1.46
C SER A 70 1.60 23.21 -0.37
N CYS A 71 0.30 23.25 -0.72
CA CYS A 71 -0.76 23.52 0.24
C CYS A 71 -0.87 22.42 1.30
N LEU A 72 -0.84 21.14 0.91
CA LEU A 72 -0.86 20.02 1.85
C LEU A 72 0.33 20.07 2.85
N GLN A 73 1.52 20.39 2.35
CA GLN A 73 2.69 20.57 3.22
C GLN A 73 2.56 21.79 4.14
N ALA A 74 1.93 22.88 3.68
CA ALA A 74 1.63 24.04 4.51
C ALA A 74 0.61 23.71 5.61
N LEU A 75 -0.45 22.98 5.28
CA LEU A 75 -1.44 22.48 6.24
C LEU A 75 -0.80 21.57 7.29
N HIS A 76 0.10 20.66 6.89
CA HIS A 76 0.86 19.84 7.83
C HIS A 76 1.73 20.67 8.78
N ARG A 77 2.46 21.69 8.28
CA ARG A 77 3.21 22.58 9.17
C ARG A 77 2.28 23.30 10.15
N TYR A 78 1.13 23.75 9.66
CA TYR A 78 0.15 24.43 10.49
C TYR A 78 -0.42 23.54 11.59
N THR A 79 -0.75 22.27 11.30
CA THR A 79 -1.23 21.32 12.32
C THR A 79 -0.15 21.04 13.37
N VAL A 80 1.10 20.82 12.95
CA VAL A 80 2.24 20.61 13.87
C VAL A 80 2.48 21.82 14.76
N ASP A 81 2.46 23.03 14.21
CA ASP A 81 2.69 24.25 14.98
C ASP A 81 1.53 24.56 15.93
N SER A 82 0.28 24.32 15.51
CA SER A 82 -0.89 24.47 16.38
C SER A 82 -0.92 23.46 17.52
N ALA A 83 -0.49 22.21 17.30
CA ALA A 83 -0.38 21.21 18.37
C ALA A 83 0.57 21.63 19.50
N ARG A 84 1.59 22.44 19.20
CA ARG A 84 2.50 22.98 20.21
C ARG A 84 1.86 24.06 21.08
N ILE A 85 0.76 24.66 20.62
CA ILE A 85 0.00 25.66 21.37
C ILE A 85 -0.99 24.96 22.30
N GLY A 86 -1.77 24.02 21.75
CA GLY A 86 -2.76 23.29 22.52
C GLY A 86 -3.64 22.38 21.66
N GLU A 87 -4.43 21.55 22.36
CA GLU A 87 -5.40 20.63 21.76
C GLU A 87 -6.43 21.37 20.90
N PHE A 88 -6.95 22.49 21.40
CA PHE A 88 -8.02 23.21 20.71
C PHE A 88 -7.53 23.86 19.41
N GLU A 89 -6.33 24.46 19.44
CA GLU A 89 -5.67 25.02 18.26
C GLU A 89 -5.36 23.93 17.22
N LEU A 90 -4.96 22.74 17.67
CA LEU A 90 -4.81 21.59 16.78
C LEU A 90 -6.15 21.22 16.12
N TYR A 91 -7.25 21.17 16.88
CA TYR A 91 -8.57 20.88 16.31
C TYR A 91 -9.00 21.94 15.29
N GLN A 92 -8.73 23.22 15.54
CA GLN A 92 -8.97 24.28 14.57
C GLN A 92 -8.16 24.07 13.27
N ALA A 93 -6.87 23.71 13.38
CA ALA A 93 -6.02 23.44 12.23
C ALA A 93 -6.45 22.17 11.46
N LEU A 94 -6.82 21.10 12.17
CA LEU A 94 -7.36 19.88 11.59
C LEU A 94 -8.69 20.16 10.87
N ALA A 95 -9.59 20.94 11.46
CA ALA A 95 -10.87 21.31 10.83
C ALA A 95 -10.63 22.00 9.48
N LEU A 96 -9.68 22.96 9.44
CA LEU A 96 -9.29 23.62 8.21
C LEU A 96 -8.71 22.65 7.18
N GLY A 97 -7.74 21.83 7.57
CA GLY A 97 -7.09 20.87 6.68
C GLY A 97 -8.05 19.82 6.13
N MET A 98 -8.88 19.22 6.97
CA MET A 98 -9.90 18.24 6.59
C MET A 98 -10.95 18.85 5.65
N THR A 99 -11.38 20.09 5.93
CA THR A 99 -12.30 20.81 5.03
C THR A 99 -11.66 21.02 3.66
N TRP A 100 -10.39 21.46 3.61
CA TRP A 100 -9.69 21.64 2.34
C TRP A 100 -9.50 20.33 1.58
N LEU A 101 -9.14 19.24 2.27
CA LEU A 101 -8.96 17.90 1.70
C LEU A 101 -10.26 17.34 1.13
N SER A 102 -11.40 17.60 1.77
CA SER A 102 -12.72 17.17 1.29
C SER A 102 -13.14 17.81 -0.05
N LEU A 103 -12.47 18.88 -0.46
CA LEU A 103 -12.68 19.57 -1.73
C LEU A 103 -11.70 19.11 -2.81
N GLN A 104 -10.75 18.23 -2.49
CA GLN A 104 -9.80 17.69 -3.45
C GLN A 104 -10.31 16.35 -3.99
N GLU A 105 -10.62 16.27 -5.28
CA GLU A 105 -11.09 15.01 -5.88
C GLU A 105 -10.07 13.86 -5.72
N GLU A 106 -8.77 14.17 -5.63
CA GLU A 106 -7.69 13.18 -5.51
C GLU A 106 -7.64 12.45 -4.17
N THR A 107 -8.31 12.96 -3.13
CA THR A 107 -8.24 12.41 -1.78
C THR A 107 -9.32 11.37 -1.49
N GLN A 108 -10.49 11.42 -2.15
CA GLN A 108 -11.66 10.69 -1.66
C GLN A 108 -11.97 9.36 -2.38
N ALA A 109 -11.60 9.17 -3.65
CA ALA A 109 -11.97 7.93 -4.36
C ALA A 109 -11.07 7.48 -5.52
N GLN A 110 -10.04 8.26 -5.90
CA GLN A 110 -9.34 8.01 -7.17
C GLN A 110 -8.51 6.73 -7.22
N PHE A 111 -8.30 6.06 -6.09
CA PHE A 111 -7.59 4.79 -6.03
C PHE A 111 -8.51 3.59 -6.27
N PHE A 112 -9.82 3.69 -6.11
CA PHE A 112 -10.70 2.52 -6.06
C PHE A 112 -11.49 2.30 -7.34
N ASN A 113 -11.80 1.03 -7.64
CA ASN A 113 -12.72 0.65 -8.73
C ASN A 113 -14.21 0.85 -8.38
N ILE A 114 -14.52 0.95 -7.09
CA ILE A 114 -15.85 1.25 -6.55
C ILE A 114 -15.73 2.34 -5.48
N PRO A 115 -16.83 2.96 -5.01
CA PRO A 115 -16.77 3.87 -3.86
C PRO A 115 -16.27 3.14 -2.61
N VAL A 116 -15.10 3.54 -2.10
CA VAL A 116 -14.50 3.02 -0.86
C VAL A 116 -14.04 4.20 -0.02
N ARG A 117 -14.12 4.07 1.30
CA ARG A 117 -13.64 5.08 2.24
C ARG A 117 -12.43 4.58 2.98
N ILE A 118 -11.38 5.39 2.95
CA ILE A 118 -10.20 5.13 3.74
C ILE A 118 -10.41 5.78 5.11
N LEU A 119 -10.47 4.98 6.17
CA LEU A 119 -10.69 5.50 7.52
C LEU A 119 -9.47 6.30 8.00
N ASN A 120 -9.68 7.52 8.50
CA ASN A 120 -8.63 8.44 8.98
C ASN A 120 -7.64 8.91 7.90
N HIS A 121 -8.03 8.90 6.63
CA HIS A 121 -7.15 9.27 5.52
C HIS A 121 -6.63 10.71 5.61
N SER A 122 -7.53 11.65 5.85
CA SER A 122 -7.23 13.08 6.01
C SER A 122 -6.36 13.33 7.22
N THR A 123 -6.60 12.63 8.34
CA THR A 123 -5.74 12.70 9.52
C THR A 123 -4.31 12.25 9.18
N ALA A 124 -4.16 11.09 8.53
CA ALA A 124 -2.84 10.59 8.12
C ALA A 124 -2.16 11.55 7.12
N LEU A 125 -2.89 12.10 6.15
CA LEU A 125 -2.38 13.09 5.20
C LEU A 125 -1.96 14.40 5.89
N LEU A 126 -2.62 14.83 6.96
CA LEU A 126 -2.27 16.09 7.64
C LEU A 126 -1.15 15.93 8.66
N LEU A 127 -0.94 14.72 9.19
CA LEU A 127 -0.06 14.50 10.34
C LEU A 127 1.21 13.69 10.01
N SER A 128 1.19 12.84 8.97
CA SER A 128 2.33 12.00 8.60
C SER A 128 2.97 12.43 7.27
N PRO A 129 4.18 13.02 7.29
CA PRO A 129 4.92 13.32 6.08
C PRO A 129 5.32 12.06 5.27
N THR A 130 5.50 10.91 5.94
CA THR A 130 5.77 9.63 5.25
C THR A 130 4.54 9.13 4.49
N TYR A 131 3.36 9.20 5.10
CA TYR A 131 2.10 8.84 4.45
C TYR A 131 1.81 9.75 3.24
N GLN A 132 2.01 11.07 3.37
CA GLN A 132 1.91 12.01 2.25
C GLN A 132 2.80 11.61 1.06
N ALA A 133 4.04 11.20 1.34
CA ALA A 133 5.00 10.84 0.31
C ALA A 133 4.55 9.61 -0.47
N ILE A 134 4.24 8.52 0.23
CA ILE A 134 3.77 7.27 -0.40
C ILE A 134 2.48 7.54 -1.19
N TRP A 135 1.53 8.30 -0.64
CA TRP A 135 0.30 8.67 -1.33
C TRP A 135 0.56 9.44 -2.64
N ALA A 136 1.34 10.53 -2.60
CA ALA A 136 1.59 11.37 -3.78
C ALA A 136 2.35 10.61 -4.89
N HIS A 137 3.37 9.84 -4.50
CA HIS A 137 4.11 9.01 -5.46
C HIS A 137 3.24 7.91 -6.07
N SER A 138 2.39 7.26 -5.27
CA SER A 138 1.48 6.21 -5.75
C SER A 138 0.36 6.76 -6.63
N TYR A 139 -0.11 7.98 -6.34
CA TYR A 139 -1.05 8.70 -7.18
C TYR A 139 -0.48 8.85 -8.60
N ASN A 140 0.71 9.43 -8.71
CA ASN A 140 1.38 9.62 -9.99
C ASN A 140 1.77 8.31 -10.66
N ALA A 141 2.16 7.29 -9.88
CA ALA A 141 2.44 5.95 -10.38
C ALA A 141 1.20 5.26 -10.96
N GLY A 142 -0.02 5.80 -10.78
CA GLY A 142 -1.23 5.20 -11.33
C GLY A 142 -1.68 3.94 -10.61
N ILE A 143 -1.25 3.73 -9.37
CA ILE A 143 -1.65 2.59 -8.53
C ILE A 143 -3.15 2.70 -8.23
N THR A 144 -3.81 1.55 -8.23
CA THR A 144 -5.23 1.42 -7.88
C THR A 144 -5.46 0.30 -6.86
N LEU A 145 -6.60 0.31 -6.21
CA LEU A 145 -7.15 -0.75 -5.39
C LEU A 145 -8.39 -1.29 -6.10
N PHE A 146 -8.50 -2.61 -6.14
CA PHE A 146 -9.58 -3.34 -6.76
C PHE A 146 -10.28 -4.23 -5.73
N LEU A 147 -11.55 -3.95 -5.48
CA LEU A 147 -12.44 -4.82 -4.71
C LEU A 147 -13.13 -5.81 -5.65
N ASP A 148 -12.92 -7.11 -5.42
CA ASP A 148 -13.60 -8.18 -6.13
C ASP A 148 -14.94 -8.49 -5.45
N LEU A 149 -16.02 -7.99 -6.03
CA LEU A 149 -17.39 -8.20 -5.58
C LEU A 149 -18.06 -9.40 -6.26
N ASP A 150 -17.48 -9.94 -7.33
CA ASP A 150 -18.14 -10.93 -8.19
C ASP A 150 -17.84 -12.36 -7.73
N THR A 151 -16.60 -12.63 -7.33
CA THR A 151 -16.15 -13.99 -7.03
C THR A 151 -16.21 -14.32 -5.55
N HIS A 152 -16.19 -13.29 -4.69
CA HIS A 152 -16.02 -13.40 -3.24
C HIS A 152 -14.86 -14.32 -2.82
N ARG A 153 -13.82 -14.52 -3.63
CA ARG A 153 -12.66 -15.31 -3.19
C ARG A 153 -11.74 -14.49 -2.30
N LEU A 154 -10.91 -15.18 -1.50
CA LEU A 154 -9.88 -14.52 -0.71
C LEU A 154 -8.95 -13.72 -1.63
N SER A 155 -8.66 -12.48 -1.25
CA SER A 155 -7.65 -11.68 -1.93
C SER A 155 -6.33 -12.41 -1.95
N THR A 156 -5.70 -12.43 -3.11
CA THR A 156 -4.33 -12.92 -3.24
C THR A 156 -3.41 -11.73 -3.46
N PHE A 157 -2.33 -11.66 -2.69
CA PHE A 157 -1.34 -10.60 -2.80
C PHE A 157 -0.54 -10.77 -4.11
N ARG A 158 -0.69 -9.78 -5.01
CA ARG A 158 -0.12 -9.71 -6.37
C ARG A 158 0.30 -8.26 -6.71
N PRO A 159 1.26 -7.68 -5.95
CA PRO A 159 1.71 -6.30 -6.13
C PRO A 159 2.25 -6.01 -7.54
N GLU A 160 2.77 -7.02 -8.24
CA GLU A 160 3.24 -6.95 -9.63
C GLU A 160 2.17 -6.50 -10.64
N HIS A 161 0.89 -6.61 -10.29
CA HIS A 161 -0.23 -6.15 -11.13
C HIS A 161 -0.52 -4.66 -10.99
N GLY A 162 0.12 -3.95 -10.05
CA GLY A 162 -0.16 -2.53 -9.80
C GLY A 162 -1.47 -2.27 -9.08
N ARG A 163 -2.06 -3.32 -8.48
CA ARG A 163 -3.36 -3.26 -7.82
C ARG A 163 -3.33 -3.91 -6.45
N ILE A 164 -3.97 -3.26 -5.51
CA ILE A 164 -4.28 -3.83 -4.20
C ILE A 164 -5.57 -4.63 -4.37
N TYR A 165 -5.57 -5.91 -4.03
CA TYR A 165 -6.77 -6.75 -4.13
C TYR A 165 -7.44 -6.88 -2.77
N GLN A 166 -8.71 -6.52 -2.69
CA GLN A 166 -9.51 -6.69 -1.48
C GLN A 166 -10.75 -7.55 -1.77
N ASN A 167 -11.09 -8.45 -0.84
CA ASN A 167 -12.23 -9.34 -1.01
C ASN A 167 -13.53 -8.58 -0.72
N GLY A 168 -14.62 -8.98 -1.38
CA GLY A 168 -15.94 -8.40 -1.15
C GLY A 168 -16.73 -9.02 0.02
N HIS A 169 -16.18 -9.90 0.86
CA HIS A 169 -16.94 -10.51 1.97
C HIS A 169 -17.37 -9.50 3.04
N THR A 170 -16.59 -8.45 3.23
CA THR A 170 -16.93 -7.35 4.14
C THR A 170 -17.84 -6.32 3.48
N TYR A 171 -18.09 -6.44 2.17
CA TYR A 171 -18.99 -5.55 1.45
C TYR A 171 -20.44 -6.02 1.57
N VAL A 172 -21.29 -5.13 2.07
CA VAL A 172 -22.74 -5.27 2.06
C VAL A 172 -23.29 -4.42 0.92
N PRO A 173 -24.07 -4.97 -0.03
CA PRO A 173 -24.65 -4.19 -1.12
C PRO A 173 -25.40 -2.95 -0.63
N GLY A 174 -25.04 -1.78 -1.17
CA GLY A 174 -25.62 -0.49 -0.78
C GLY A 174 -24.92 0.21 0.39
N GLN A 175 -23.91 -0.42 1.01
CA GLN A 175 -23.03 0.21 1.99
C GLN A 175 -21.70 0.57 1.38
N THR A 176 -20.98 1.52 1.97
CA THR A 176 -19.63 1.85 1.53
C THR A 176 -18.61 0.97 2.25
N VAL A 177 -17.64 0.42 1.51
CA VAL A 177 -16.53 -0.32 2.13
C VAL A 177 -15.67 0.64 2.94
N LYS A 178 -15.40 0.26 4.18
CA LYS A 178 -14.49 0.97 5.08
C LYS A 178 -13.16 0.24 5.08
N TYR A 179 -12.10 0.93 4.69
CA TYR A 179 -10.76 0.37 4.54
C TYR A 179 -9.77 1.14 5.42
N PRO A 180 -9.05 0.50 6.35
CA PRO A 180 -8.12 1.20 7.25
C PRO A 180 -6.99 1.90 6.47
N PHE A 181 -6.62 3.13 6.84
CA PHE A 181 -5.52 3.86 6.18
C PHE A 181 -4.19 3.11 6.22
N GLN A 182 -3.91 2.37 7.29
CA GLN A 182 -2.66 1.61 7.41
C GLN A 182 -2.63 0.46 6.40
N SER A 183 -3.70 -0.33 6.28
CA SER A 183 -3.81 -1.37 5.25
C SER A 183 -3.75 -0.80 3.82
N PHE A 184 -4.28 0.42 3.62
CA PHE A 184 -4.14 1.13 2.36
C PHE A 184 -2.69 1.54 2.08
N HIS A 185 -2.03 2.18 3.03
CA HIS A 185 -0.63 2.56 2.92
C HIS A 185 0.29 1.36 2.69
N HIS A 186 0.12 0.30 3.49
CA HIS A 186 0.95 -0.91 3.47
C HIS A 186 1.01 -1.51 2.07
N GLU A 187 -0.17 -1.76 1.50
CA GLU A 187 -0.31 -2.35 0.17
C GLU A 187 0.17 -1.41 -0.95
N MET A 188 -0.04 -0.10 -0.81
CA MET A 188 0.52 0.88 -1.75
C MET A 188 2.04 0.89 -1.73
N ALA A 189 2.65 0.80 -0.55
CA ALA A 189 4.10 0.82 -0.40
C ALA A 189 4.73 -0.42 -1.04
N HIS A 190 4.11 -1.59 -0.90
CA HIS A 190 4.53 -2.81 -1.61
C HIS A 190 4.58 -2.64 -3.13
N ILE A 191 3.49 -2.13 -3.72
CA ILE A 191 3.41 -1.92 -5.16
C ILE A 191 4.42 -0.85 -5.60
N LEU A 192 4.42 0.30 -4.92
CA LEU A 192 5.27 1.42 -5.30
C LEU A 192 6.75 1.07 -5.22
N LEU A 193 7.17 0.40 -4.14
CA LEU A 193 8.60 0.16 -3.86
C LEU A 193 9.11 -1.14 -4.49
N PHE A 194 8.27 -2.18 -4.63
CA PHE A 194 8.75 -3.54 -4.88
C PHE A 194 8.00 -4.34 -5.95
N HIS A 195 7.00 -3.78 -6.65
CA HIS A 195 6.17 -4.53 -7.61
C HIS A 195 6.96 -5.38 -8.63
N ASP A 196 8.13 -4.89 -9.09
CA ASP A 196 8.93 -5.56 -10.10
C ASP A 196 9.79 -6.70 -9.53
N LEU A 197 9.96 -6.80 -8.21
CA LEU A 197 10.78 -7.83 -7.56
C LEU A 197 9.99 -9.09 -7.25
N TYR A 198 8.69 -8.95 -6.93
CA TYR A 198 7.82 -10.07 -6.60
C TYR A 198 7.61 -11.14 -7.67
N PRO A 199 7.66 -10.85 -8.99
CA PRO A 199 7.61 -11.89 -10.01
C PRO A 199 9.01 -12.43 -10.38
N ARG A 200 10.09 -11.91 -9.78
CA ARG A 200 11.47 -12.24 -10.16
C ARG A 200 12.11 -13.27 -9.22
N THR A 201 13.20 -13.85 -9.72
CA THR A 201 14.15 -14.57 -8.87
C THR A 201 15.15 -13.55 -8.31
N MET A 202 15.28 -13.52 -6.99
CA MET A 202 16.09 -12.58 -6.23
C MET A 202 17.44 -13.19 -5.80
N GLY A 203 17.52 -14.53 -5.75
CA GLY A 203 18.73 -15.26 -5.38
C GLY A 203 18.92 -16.58 -6.11
N GLU A 204 19.90 -17.37 -5.66
CA GLU A 204 20.28 -18.62 -6.31
C GLU A 204 19.21 -19.72 -6.15
N GLY A 205 18.44 -19.69 -5.05
CA GLY A 205 17.40 -20.67 -4.71
C GLY A 205 16.14 -20.05 -4.11
N GLU A 206 15.06 -20.83 -4.04
CA GLU A 206 13.75 -20.40 -3.50
C GLU A 206 13.87 -19.82 -2.09
N ALA A 207 14.73 -20.39 -1.24
CA ALA A 207 14.91 -19.92 0.12
C ALA A 207 15.47 -18.47 0.19
N GLU A 208 16.32 -18.08 -0.76
CA GLU A 208 16.85 -16.72 -0.83
C GLU A 208 15.78 -15.75 -1.37
N ASP A 209 14.95 -16.20 -2.32
CA ASP A 209 13.78 -15.46 -2.80
C ASP A 209 12.78 -15.20 -1.65
N SER A 210 12.40 -16.25 -0.92
CA SER A 210 11.49 -16.12 0.23
C SER A 210 12.06 -15.24 1.33
N THR A 211 13.37 -15.30 1.57
CA THR A 211 14.05 -14.40 2.52
C THR A 211 13.92 -12.94 2.09
N ALA A 212 14.13 -12.66 0.80
CA ALA A 212 13.96 -11.30 0.27
C ALA A 212 12.52 -10.81 0.43
N PHE A 213 11.52 -11.65 0.09
CA PHE A 213 10.11 -11.29 0.19
C PHE A 213 9.66 -11.01 1.64
N VAL A 214 10.07 -11.85 2.59
CA VAL A 214 9.78 -11.62 4.02
C VAL A 214 10.50 -10.38 4.56
N HIS A 215 11.72 -10.11 4.09
CA HIS A 215 12.44 -8.90 4.49
C HIS A 215 11.77 -7.63 3.93
N MET A 216 11.24 -7.67 2.71
CA MET A 216 10.44 -6.58 2.14
C MET A 216 9.16 -6.35 2.96
N GLU A 217 8.41 -7.41 3.27
CA GLU A 217 7.23 -7.35 4.14
C GLU A 217 7.53 -6.68 5.47
N THR A 218 8.47 -7.22 6.24
CA THR A 218 8.83 -6.64 7.55
C THR A 218 9.37 -5.22 7.45
N SER A 219 9.98 -4.83 6.33
CA SER A 219 10.42 -3.45 6.09
C SER A 219 9.23 -2.51 5.84
N ILE A 220 8.22 -2.94 5.09
CA ILE A 220 6.97 -2.17 4.92
C ILE A 220 6.22 -2.07 6.25
N SER A 221 6.09 -3.15 7.03
CA SER A 221 5.46 -3.05 8.34
C SER A 221 6.24 -2.11 9.28
N CYS A 222 7.56 -1.93 9.12
CA CYS A 222 8.29 -0.90 9.86
C CYS A 222 7.99 0.54 9.37
N LEU A 223 7.66 0.75 8.09
CA LEU A 223 7.21 2.05 7.58
C LEU A 223 5.84 2.44 8.15
N ASP A 224 4.94 1.48 8.31
CA ASP A 224 3.65 1.70 8.98
C ASP A 224 3.83 2.20 10.43
N GLU A 225 4.80 1.64 11.18
CA GLU A 225 5.15 2.12 12.53
C GLU A 225 5.74 3.53 12.52
N LEU A 226 6.50 3.87 11.47
CA LEU A 226 7.01 5.22 11.28
C LEU A 226 5.85 6.21 11.16
N ILE A 227 4.87 5.93 10.30
CA ILE A 227 3.68 6.78 10.12
C ILE A 227 2.95 6.99 11.45
N LEU A 228 2.73 5.90 12.19
CA LEU A 228 2.06 5.98 13.47
C LEU A 228 2.84 6.82 14.48
N SER A 229 4.17 6.65 14.54
CA SER A 229 5.02 7.46 15.41
C SER A 229 5.03 8.94 15.00
N GLU A 230 4.94 9.27 13.72
CA GLU A 230 4.81 10.66 13.24
C GLU A 230 3.50 11.29 13.70
N ILE A 231 2.40 10.54 13.66
CA ILE A 231 1.09 11.01 14.14
C ILE A 231 1.11 11.20 15.66
N MET A 232 1.62 10.21 16.41
CA MET A 232 1.73 10.28 17.87
C MET A 232 2.64 11.42 18.35
N ALA A 233 3.68 11.75 17.57
CA ALA A 233 4.57 12.87 17.91
C ALA A 233 3.87 14.23 17.82
N VAL A 234 2.81 14.35 17.02
CA VAL A 234 1.92 15.52 17.05
C VAL A 234 1.01 15.44 18.26
N ARG A 235 0.36 14.29 18.46
CA ARG A 235 -0.55 14.04 19.58
C ARG A 235 -0.81 12.55 19.77
N ASP A 236 -0.58 12.05 20.99
CA ASP A 236 -0.56 10.62 21.32
C ASP A 236 -1.92 10.05 21.77
N ASP A 237 -2.89 10.91 22.09
CA ASP A 237 -4.26 10.55 22.46
C ASP A 237 -5.30 10.77 21.32
N LEU A 238 -4.85 11.01 20.08
CA LEU A 238 -5.74 10.96 18.92
C LEU A 238 -6.33 9.55 18.79
N ASN A 239 -7.66 9.45 18.72
CA ASN A 239 -8.37 8.17 18.61
C ASN A 239 -8.28 7.60 17.18
N LEU A 240 -7.10 7.09 16.82
CA LEU A 240 -6.93 6.22 15.66
C LEU A 240 -7.48 4.83 16.00
N ILE A 241 -8.80 4.64 15.83
CA ILE A 241 -9.51 3.42 16.26
C ILE A 241 -8.96 2.14 15.63
N ASP A 242 -8.49 2.23 14.39
CA ASP A 242 -7.93 1.11 13.66
C ASP A 242 -6.58 1.54 13.08
N ASP A 243 -5.54 1.30 13.86
CA ASP A 243 -4.16 1.43 13.40
C ASP A 243 -3.78 0.36 12.37
N GLY A 244 -4.74 -0.50 11.97
CA GLY A 244 -4.69 -1.57 10.97
C GLY A 244 -3.97 -2.85 11.43
N TYR A 245 -3.39 -2.84 12.62
CA TYR A 245 -2.73 -4.01 13.21
C TYR A 245 -3.64 -4.84 14.10
N MET A 246 -4.92 -4.49 14.20
CA MET A 246 -5.83 -5.04 15.21
C MET A 246 -5.24 -4.91 16.63
N ALA A 247 -4.44 -3.86 16.88
CA ALA A 247 -3.65 -3.76 18.09
C ALA A 247 -4.51 -3.56 19.34
N HIS A 248 -5.73 -3.04 19.19
CA HIS A 248 -6.67 -2.84 20.31
C HIS A 248 -7.65 -4.00 20.50
N SER A 249 -7.83 -4.84 19.48
CA SER A 249 -8.80 -5.94 19.48
C SER A 249 -8.12 -7.31 19.61
N THR A 250 -7.20 -7.62 18.71
CA THR A 250 -6.57 -8.94 18.59
C THR A 250 -5.24 -9.01 19.35
N PHE A 251 -4.44 -7.94 19.36
CA PHE A 251 -3.10 -7.92 19.98
C PHE A 251 -2.91 -6.76 20.99
N PRO A 252 -3.72 -6.69 22.07
CA PRO A 252 -3.71 -5.57 23.02
C PRO A 252 -2.37 -5.35 23.72
N GLU A 253 -1.63 -6.42 24.05
CA GLU A 253 -0.32 -6.31 24.71
C GLU A 253 0.71 -5.69 23.78
N TYR A 254 0.71 -6.09 22.51
CA TYR A 254 1.56 -5.53 21.46
C TYR A 254 1.25 -4.05 21.24
N GLY A 255 -0.02 -3.70 21.05
CA GLY A 255 -0.47 -2.32 20.82
C GLY A 255 -0.08 -1.38 21.95
N ARG A 256 -0.32 -1.80 23.19
CA ARG A 256 0.06 -1.03 24.36
C ARG A 256 1.58 -0.87 24.46
N PHE A 257 2.34 -1.96 24.37
CA PHE A 257 3.77 -1.94 24.61
C PHE A 257 4.52 -1.09 23.56
N ARG A 258 4.17 -1.21 22.28
CA ARG A 258 4.81 -0.40 21.23
C ARG A 258 4.55 1.09 21.41
N TYR A 259 3.34 1.50 21.84
CA TYR A 259 3.03 2.89 22.17
C TYR A 259 3.82 3.39 23.36
N GLU A 260 3.90 2.62 24.44
CA GLU A 260 4.70 2.97 25.60
C GLU A 260 6.20 3.12 25.24
N VAL A 261 6.71 2.30 24.31
CA VAL A 261 8.09 2.46 23.78
C VAL A 261 8.24 3.75 22.96
N MET A 262 7.28 4.08 22.08
CA MET A 262 7.31 5.32 21.29
C MET A 262 7.22 6.58 22.16
N GLN A 263 6.48 6.51 23.28
CA GLN A 263 6.40 7.56 24.31
C GLN A 263 7.65 7.65 25.20
N GLY A 264 8.60 6.71 25.07
CA GLY A 264 9.84 6.68 25.85
C GLY A 264 9.70 6.09 27.25
N LEU A 265 8.60 5.40 27.56
CA LEU A 265 8.34 4.80 28.88
C LEU A 265 9.16 3.51 29.13
N HIS A 266 9.76 2.93 28.10
CA HIS A 266 10.52 1.68 28.15
C HIS A 266 12.01 1.81 27.82
N ALA A 267 12.65 2.94 28.12
CA ALA A 267 14.08 3.14 27.88
C ALA A 267 14.95 1.94 28.38
N PRO A 268 16.03 1.55 27.65
CA PRO A 268 16.56 2.17 26.43
C PRO A 268 15.87 1.72 25.14
N LEU A 269 14.76 0.97 25.20
CA LEU A 269 14.05 0.54 23.99
C LEU A 269 13.58 1.74 23.18
N THR A 270 13.76 1.64 21.87
CA THR A 270 13.32 2.66 20.90
C THR A 270 12.50 2.03 19.80
N ARG A 271 11.87 2.87 18.96
CA ARG A 271 11.26 2.42 17.69
C ARG A 271 12.22 1.58 16.85
N ARG A 272 13.51 1.96 16.82
CA ARG A 272 14.56 1.21 16.14
C ARG A 272 14.72 -0.19 16.73
N SER A 273 14.72 -0.32 18.06
CA SER A 273 14.76 -1.63 18.73
C SER A 273 13.60 -2.52 18.28
N LEU A 274 12.38 -1.99 18.22
CA LEU A 274 11.20 -2.74 17.75
C LEU A 274 11.32 -3.16 16.28
N ALA A 275 11.78 -2.26 15.41
CA ALA A 275 11.97 -2.52 13.98
C ALA A 275 13.01 -3.61 13.72
N LEU A 276 14.17 -3.53 14.38
CA LEU A 276 15.22 -4.56 14.29
C LEU A 276 14.70 -5.90 14.82
N TYR A 277 13.94 -5.89 15.92
CA TYR A 277 13.38 -7.10 16.50
C TYR A 277 12.40 -7.78 15.55
N ARG A 278 11.46 -7.03 14.96
CA ARG A 278 10.48 -7.55 13.99
C ARG A 278 11.19 -8.19 12.79
N LYS A 279 12.09 -7.45 12.13
CA LYS A 279 12.85 -7.96 10.98
C LYS A 279 13.63 -9.24 11.31
N ARG A 280 14.25 -9.28 12.49
CA ARG A 280 14.99 -10.46 12.97
C ARG A 280 14.07 -11.65 13.25
N PHE A 281 12.98 -11.43 13.96
CA PHE A 281 12.15 -12.53 14.48
C PHE A 281 11.43 -13.28 13.36
N VAL A 282 10.82 -12.57 12.39
CA VAL A 282 10.10 -13.22 11.28
C VAL A 282 11.06 -14.03 10.41
N LEU A 283 12.32 -13.62 10.28
CA LEU A 283 13.35 -14.42 9.59
C LEU A 283 13.74 -15.68 10.36
N LEU A 284 13.74 -15.64 11.70
CA LEU A 284 14.05 -16.80 12.52
C LEU A 284 12.92 -17.83 12.48
N ALA A 285 11.67 -17.36 12.55
CA ALA A 285 10.40 -18.09 12.56
C ALA A 285 10.38 -19.31 13.50
N GLU A 286 9.52 -19.28 14.52
CA GLU A 286 9.43 -20.42 15.45
C GLU A 286 8.60 -21.59 14.88
N ASP A 287 7.67 -21.30 13.95
CA ASP A 287 6.86 -22.31 13.26
C ASP A 287 7.62 -22.95 12.08
N ASP A 288 7.69 -24.29 12.07
CA ASP A 288 8.34 -25.08 11.02
C ASP A 288 7.67 -24.87 9.64
N GLU A 289 6.35 -24.63 9.57
CA GLU A 289 5.65 -24.37 8.30
C GLU A 289 6.04 -23.01 7.70
N CYS A 290 6.33 -22.02 8.55
CA CYS A 290 6.74 -20.67 8.15
C CYS A 290 8.26 -20.52 8.03
N ARG A 291 9.03 -21.45 8.59
CA ARG A 291 10.50 -21.41 8.62
C ARG A 291 11.13 -21.36 7.23
N ILE A 292 11.97 -20.35 7.00
CA ILE A 292 12.77 -20.21 5.78
C ILE A 292 14.14 -20.88 5.99
N ALA A 293 14.56 -21.72 5.05
CA ALA A 293 15.83 -22.42 5.09
C ALA A 293 17.01 -21.43 5.13
N ASP A 294 18.08 -21.81 5.85
CA ASP A 294 19.25 -20.95 6.01
C ASP A 294 19.97 -20.74 4.68
N ASN A 295 20.26 -19.48 4.37
CA ASN A 295 20.88 -19.05 3.13
C ASN A 295 21.84 -17.88 3.38
N ARG A 296 22.45 -17.35 2.32
CA ARG A 296 23.43 -16.25 2.43
C ARG A 296 22.77 -14.95 2.88
N LEU A 297 21.66 -14.57 2.24
CA LEU A 297 20.93 -13.34 2.56
C LEU A 297 20.38 -13.36 4.00
N LYS A 298 19.76 -14.47 4.44
CA LYS A 298 19.24 -14.60 5.81
C LYS A 298 20.34 -14.42 6.85
N ARG A 299 21.49 -15.06 6.67
CA ARG A 299 22.64 -14.90 7.58
C ARG A 299 23.16 -13.46 7.61
N HIS A 300 23.20 -12.82 6.45
CA HIS A 300 23.62 -11.41 6.36
C HIS A 300 22.64 -10.49 7.09
N LEU A 301 21.33 -10.65 6.86
CA LEU A 301 20.29 -9.86 7.53
C LEU A 301 20.29 -10.06 9.04
N LEU A 302 20.40 -11.30 9.53
CA LEU A 302 20.47 -11.60 10.96
C LEU A 302 21.71 -11.01 11.63
N ALA A 303 22.82 -10.85 10.91
CA ALA A 303 24.03 -10.19 11.42
C ALA A 303 23.93 -8.65 11.40
N LEU A 304 23.17 -8.08 10.46
CA LEU A 304 22.95 -6.62 10.38
C LEU A 304 21.88 -6.12 11.36
N HIS A 305 20.91 -6.98 11.71
CA HIS A 305 19.77 -6.66 12.57
C HIS A 305 19.94 -7.31 13.94
N GLU A 306 21.11 -7.15 14.54
CA GLU A 306 21.39 -7.63 15.90
C GLU A 306 20.81 -6.70 16.96
N LEU A 307 20.38 -7.30 18.07
CA LEU A 307 19.90 -6.61 19.25
C LEU A 307 20.52 -7.24 20.50
N PRO A 308 20.77 -6.47 21.57
CA PRO A 308 21.17 -7.03 22.84
C PRO A 308 20.13 -8.02 23.37
N ASP A 309 20.58 -9.12 23.98
CA ASP A 309 19.70 -10.17 24.54
C ASP A 309 18.68 -9.62 25.54
N GLU A 310 19.07 -8.59 26.32
CA GLU A 310 18.18 -7.91 27.26
C GLU A 310 17.01 -7.22 26.53
N GLU A 311 17.28 -6.53 25.41
CA GLU A 311 16.22 -5.91 24.61
C GLU A 311 15.29 -6.97 23.99
N VAL A 312 15.87 -8.04 23.46
CA VAL A 312 15.11 -9.19 22.93
C VAL A 312 14.17 -9.76 23.99
N GLN A 313 14.65 -9.99 25.21
CA GLN A 313 13.83 -10.54 26.30
C GLN A 313 12.67 -9.60 26.66
N ARG A 314 12.90 -8.28 26.67
CA ARG A 314 11.86 -7.29 27.00
C ARG A 314 10.80 -7.16 25.91
N ILE A 315 11.17 -7.30 24.63
CA ILE A 315 10.24 -7.16 23.50
C ILE A 315 9.47 -8.47 23.23
N ARG A 316 10.07 -9.64 23.50
CA ARG A 316 9.55 -10.94 23.07
C ARG A 316 8.12 -11.20 23.50
N GLU A 317 7.83 -11.08 24.79
CA GLU A 317 6.51 -11.46 25.33
C GLU A 317 5.38 -10.58 24.77
N PRO A 318 5.48 -9.24 24.77
CA PRO A 318 4.45 -8.40 24.15
C PRO A 318 4.27 -8.61 22.63
N PHE A 319 5.32 -9.03 21.91
CA PHE A 319 5.28 -9.17 20.45
C PHE A 319 4.93 -10.60 19.98
N ALA A 320 5.04 -11.62 20.83
CA ALA A 320 5.03 -13.02 20.41
C ALA A 320 3.82 -13.38 19.54
N ARG A 321 2.61 -13.02 19.99
CA ARG A 321 1.37 -13.36 19.29
C ARG A 321 1.23 -12.62 17.95
N TYR A 322 1.59 -11.34 17.92
CA TYR A 322 1.57 -10.54 16.70
C TYR A 322 2.59 -11.07 15.67
N LEU A 323 3.81 -11.40 16.11
CA LEU A 323 4.83 -11.89 15.20
C LEU A 323 4.55 -13.29 14.66
N HIS A 324 3.92 -14.16 15.45
CA HIS A 324 3.47 -15.45 14.96
C HIS A 324 2.42 -15.31 13.83
N ASP A 325 1.52 -14.33 13.92
CA ASP A 325 0.60 -14.01 12.82
C ASP A 325 1.35 -13.48 11.59
N GLN A 326 2.38 -12.66 11.80
CA GLN A 326 3.24 -12.16 10.73
C GLN A 326 4.05 -13.27 10.03
N GLU A 327 4.44 -14.33 10.74
CA GLU A 327 5.17 -15.48 10.16
C GLU A 327 4.40 -16.13 9.00
N MET A 328 3.06 -16.05 8.98
CA MET A 328 2.23 -16.58 7.90
C MET A 328 2.55 -15.97 6.53
N HIS A 329 3.10 -14.74 6.49
CA HIS A 329 3.55 -14.12 5.23
C HIS A 329 4.72 -14.89 4.59
N ALA A 330 5.48 -15.68 5.37
CA ALA A 330 6.51 -16.56 4.84
C ALA A 330 5.95 -17.68 3.97
N SER A 331 4.71 -18.15 4.23
CA SER A 331 4.04 -19.14 3.39
C SER A 331 3.78 -18.60 1.99
N TRP A 332 3.25 -17.37 1.90
CA TRP A 332 3.08 -16.68 0.63
C TRP A 332 4.42 -16.46 -0.07
N ALA A 333 5.47 -16.07 0.67
CA ALA A 333 6.80 -15.88 0.12
C ALA A 333 7.39 -17.17 -0.50
N LYS A 334 7.08 -18.34 0.06
CA LYS A 334 7.47 -19.66 -0.48
C LYS A 334 6.70 -19.97 -1.77
N GLN A 335 5.39 -19.72 -1.78
CA GLN A 335 4.55 -19.92 -2.98
C GLN A 335 5.01 -19.02 -4.14
N ALA A 336 5.26 -17.74 -3.87
CA ALA A 336 5.80 -16.81 -4.85
C ALA A 336 7.18 -17.26 -5.38
N ALA A 337 8.09 -17.68 -4.48
CA ALA A 337 9.41 -18.16 -4.88
C ALA A 337 9.36 -19.37 -5.81
N SER A 338 8.47 -20.34 -5.51
CA SER A 338 8.28 -21.53 -6.34
C SER A 338 7.70 -21.16 -7.72
N ARG A 339 6.67 -20.30 -7.74
CA ARG A 339 6.06 -19.79 -8.99
C ARG A 339 7.09 -19.14 -9.89
N ASN A 340 7.91 -18.26 -9.32
CA ASN A 340 8.92 -17.50 -10.04
C ASN A 340 10.03 -18.37 -10.63
N ARG A 341 10.08 -19.67 -10.32
CA ARG A 341 11.07 -20.61 -10.87
C ARG A 341 10.54 -21.49 -11.99
N ILE A 342 9.24 -21.43 -12.30
CA ILE A 342 8.67 -22.14 -13.44
C ILE A 342 9.27 -21.58 -14.75
N PRO A 343 9.95 -22.40 -15.58
CA PRO A 343 10.67 -21.93 -16.77
C PRO A 343 9.84 -21.07 -17.73
N SER A 344 8.63 -21.49 -18.07
CA SER A 344 7.77 -20.73 -19.00
C SER A 344 7.23 -19.42 -18.40
N TYR A 345 7.02 -19.37 -17.08
CA TYR A 345 6.71 -18.13 -16.35
C TYR A 345 7.90 -17.16 -16.44
N ARG A 346 9.10 -17.63 -16.07
CA ARG A 346 10.34 -16.83 -16.08
C ARG A 346 10.67 -16.25 -17.45
N ALA A 347 10.51 -17.05 -18.49
CA ALA A 347 10.78 -16.63 -19.86
C ALA A 347 9.97 -15.39 -20.28
N VAL A 348 8.83 -15.11 -19.63
CA VAL A 348 8.04 -13.89 -19.84
C VAL A 348 8.56 -12.74 -18.96
N ILE A 349 8.74 -12.98 -17.66
CA ILE A 349 9.17 -11.94 -16.71
C ILE A 349 10.54 -11.35 -17.10
N GLU A 350 11.44 -12.19 -17.63
CA GLU A 350 12.79 -11.81 -18.05
C GLU A 350 12.82 -11.03 -19.39
N LEU A 351 11.68 -10.83 -20.07
CA LEU A 351 11.60 -9.97 -21.26
C LEU A 351 11.81 -8.49 -20.93
N LEU A 352 11.52 -8.08 -19.69
CA LEU A 352 11.82 -6.73 -19.21
C LEU A 352 13.02 -6.77 -18.26
N PRO A 353 13.97 -5.83 -18.41
CA PRO A 353 15.03 -5.68 -17.43
C PRO A 353 14.43 -5.35 -16.05
N PRO A 354 15.10 -5.76 -14.96
CA PRO A 354 14.70 -5.35 -13.61
C PRO A 354 14.57 -3.84 -13.47
N GLU A 355 13.54 -3.40 -12.77
CA GLU A 355 13.27 -1.99 -12.54
C GLU A 355 14.32 -1.40 -11.58
N PRO A 356 15.12 -0.42 -12.03
CA PRO A 356 16.22 0.11 -11.21
C PRO A 356 15.74 0.69 -9.87
N PHE A 357 14.58 1.33 -9.85
CA PHE A 357 14.00 1.90 -8.64
C PHE A 357 13.69 0.81 -7.61
N CYS A 358 13.01 -0.27 -8.01
CA CYS A 358 12.69 -1.36 -7.09
C CYS A 358 13.93 -2.05 -6.56
N LEU A 359 14.93 -2.32 -7.42
CA LEU A 359 16.21 -2.87 -6.99
C LEU A 359 16.93 -1.97 -5.99
N GLN A 360 16.95 -0.65 -6.24
CA GLN A 360 17.54 0.31 -5.33
C GLN A 360 16.83 0.29 -3.97
N LYS A 361 15.48 0.31 -3.96
CA LYS A 361 14.71 0.27 -2.71
C LYS A 361 14.94 -1.02 -1.93
N PHE A 362 15.09 -2.15 -2.62
CA PHE A 362 15.46 -3.39 -1.96
C PHE A 362 16.85 -3.31 -1.34
N GLN A 363 17.85 -2.78 -2.06
CA GLN A 363 19.19 -2.61 -1.51
C GLN A 363 19.21 -1.67 -0.29
N GLU A 364 18.47 -0.56 -0.35
CA GLU A 364 18.32 0.35 0.78
C GLU A 364 17.74 -0.37 1.99
N CYS A 365 16.64 -1.13 1.82
CA CYS A 365 15.94 -1.74 2.94
C CYS A 365 16.72 -2.85 3.66
N LEU A 366 17.80 -3.38 3.05
CA LEU A 366 18.73 -4.31 3.72
C LEU A 366 19.49 -3.65 4.87
N HIS A 367 19.60 -2.31 4.88
CA HIS A 367 20.28 -1.59 5.95
C HIS A 367 19.39 -1.48 7.20
N PRO A 368 19.92 -1.68 8.43
CA PRO A 368 19.14 -1.59 9.66
C PRO A 368 18.49 -0.21 9.89
N ASP A 369 19.15 0.84 9.40
CA ASP A 369 18.70 2.23 9.52
C ASP A 369 18.04 2.76 8.24
N ALA A 370 17.53 1.86 7.38
CA ALA A 370 16.80 2.26 6.19
C ALA A 370 15.48 2.97 6.55
N TRP A 371 15.20 4.05 5.82
CA TRP A 371 13.90 4.73 5.80
C TRP A 371 13.42 5.20 7.19
N THR A 372 14.30 5.87 7.93
CA THR A 372 13.97 6.43 9.25
C THR A 372 13.01 7.62 9.19
N ASP A 373 12.85 8.20 8.00
CA ASP A 373 11.98 9.34 7.66
C ASP A 373 11.62 9.34 6.16
N ARG A 374 10.73 10.26 5.75
CA ARG A 374 10.35 10.40 4.33
C ARG A 374 11.50 10.76 3.38
N ILE A 375 12.52 11.50 3.86
CA ILE A 375 13.62 12.00 3.01
C ILE A 375 14.53 10.84 2.65
N SER A 376 14.90 10.03 3.62
CA SER A 376 15.66 8.79 3.41
C SER A 376 14.88 7.78 2.57
N LEU A 377 13.54 7.75 2.67
CA LEU A 377 12.70 6.87 1.84
C LEU A 377 12.70 7.23 0.34
N PHE A 378 12.65 8.51 -0.04
CA PHE A 378 12.59 8.92 -1.45
C PHE A 378 13.84 9.65 -1.97
N SER A 379 14.84 9.87 -1.13
CA SER A 379 16.02 10.68 -1.43
C SER A 379 15.66 12.08 -1.95
N SER A 380 14.58 12.66 -1.45
CA SER A 380 14.03 13.95 -1.89
C SER A 380 13.35 14.68 -0.74
N ASP A 381 13.63 15.99 -0.63
CA ASP A 381 12.96 16.88 0.32
C ASP A 381 11.60 17.38 -0.17
N SER A 382 11.41 17.37 -1.49
CA SER A 382 10.17 17.78 -2.15
C SER A 382 9.30 16.59 -2.53
N LEU A 383 8.00 16.75 -2.34
CA LEU A 383 6.99 15.81 -2.85
C LEU A 383 6.64 16.18 -4.30
N PRO A 384 6.37 15.19 -5.16
CA PRO A 384 5.95 15.45 -6.53
C PRO A 384 4.53 16.03 -6.54
N GLU A 385 4.25 16.98 -7.43
CA GLU A 385 2.87 17.46 -7.62
C GLU A 385 1.98 16.36 -8.21
N LEU A 386 0.68 16.39 -7.89
CA LEU A 386 -0.30 15.45 -8.42
C LEU A 386 -0.59 15.75 -9.89
N ASP A 387 -0.22 14.83 -10.77
CA ASP A 387 -0.39 14.96 -12.22
C ASP A 387 -1.40 13.92 -12.73
N SER A 388 -2.61 14.38 -13.05
CA SER A 388 -3.70 13.52 -13.52
C SER A 388 -3.43 12.91 -14.89
N GLU A 389 -2.66 13.59 -15.75
CA GLU A 389 -2.31 13.07 -17.07
C GLU A 389 -1.22 12.01 -16.95
N LEU A 390 -0.20 12.26 -16.13
CA LEU A 390 0.81 11.25 -15.80
C LEU A 390 0.16 10.02 -15.16
N ARG A 391 -0.75 10.22 -14.19
CA ARG A 391 -1.52 9.13 -13.58
C ARG A 391 -2.26 8.32 -14.62
N ARG A 392 -2.98 8.97 -15.55
CA ARG A 392 -3.73 8.31 -16.63
C ARG A 392 -2.82 7.49 -17.55
N VAL A 393 -1.66 8.02 -17.92
CA VAL A 393 -0.66 7.30 -18.73
C VAL A 393 -0.12 6.08 -17.97
N ASN A 394 0.25 6.26 -16.71
CA ASN A 394 0.79 5.17 -15.90
C ASN A 394 -0.26 4.09 -15.60
N GLN A 395 -1.54 4.43 -15.43
CA GLN A 395 -2.63 3.45 -15.34
C GLN A 395 -2.72 2.57 -16.59
N GLN A 396 -2.50 3.12 -17.79
CA GLN A 396 -2.47 2.30 -19.00
C GLN A 396 -1.20 1.44 -19.08
N ARG A 397 -0.05 1.96 -18.64
CA ARG A 397 1.18 1.15 -18.51
C ARG A 397 0.99 -0.03 -17.57
N TRP A 398 0.31 0.18 -16.44
CA TRP A 398 -0.03 -0.90 -15.51
C TRP A 398 -0.85 -2.00 -16.16
N LYS A 399 -1.82 -1.66 -17.02
CA LYS A 399 -2.60 -2.69 -17.74
C LYS A 399 -1.73 -3.55 -18.66
N TRP A 400 -0.76 -2.96 -19.35
CA TRP A 400 0.20 -3.71 -20.15
C TRP A 400 1.14 -4.57 -19.31
N ARG A 401 1.63 -4.05 -18.17
CA ARG A 401 2.45 -4.81 -17.23
C ARG A 401 1.68 -5.96 -16.61
N GLU A 402 0.43 -5.73 -16.24
CA GLU A 402 -0.50 -6.74 -15.75
C GLU A 402 -0.67 -7.86 -16.78
N TRP A 403 -0.84 -7.55 -18.07
CA TRP A 403 -0.86 -8.56 -19.13
C TRP A 403 0.43 -9.38 -19.23
N LEU A 404 1.59 -8.76 -19.08
CA LEU A 404 2.87 -9.48 -19.07
C LEU A 404 2.88 -10.52 -17.94
N ASN A 405 2.50 -10.11 -16.73
CA ASN A 405 2.43 -11.01 -15.57
C ASN A 405 1.36 -12.10 -15.77
N ARG A 406 0.19 -11.78 -16.32
CA ARG A 406 -0.87 -12.76 -16.64
C ARG A 406 -0.42 -13.77 -17.67
N ILE A 407 0.29 -13.35 -18.72
CA ILE A 407 0.84 -14.28 -19.71
C ILE A 407 1.91 -15.17 -19.07
N ALA A 408 2.72 -14.64 -18.15
CA ALA A 408 3.65 -15.44 -17.37
C ALA A 408 2.90 -16.52 -16.56
N GLU A 409 1.85 -16.14 -15.83
CA GLU A 409 1.02 -17.07 -15.07
C GLU A 409 0.32 -18.11 -15.96
N LEU A 410 -0.26 -17.70 -17.09
CA LEU A 410 -0.88 -18.60 -18.07
C LEU A 410 0.11 -19.62 -18.60
N ARG A 411 1.31 -19.16 -18.98
CA ARG A 411 2.36 -20.05 -19.48
C ARG A 411 2.82 -21.03 -18.42
N GLY A 412 3.06 -20.56 -17.19
CA GLY A 412 3.42 -21.42 -16.06
C GLY A 412 2.32 -22.45 -15.74
N PHE A 413 1.06 -22.03 -15.72
CA PHE A 413 -0.09 -22.91 -15.54
C PHE A 413 -0.16 -24.00 -16.62
N LEU A 414 -0.02 -23.63 -17.89
CA LEU A 414 -0.05 -24.58 -19.00
C LEU A 414 1.13 -25.56 -18.98
N GLU A 415 2.32 -25.13 -18.54
CA GLU A 415 3.46 -26.03 -18.33
C GLU A 415 3.18 -27.06 -17.23
N THR A 416 2.51 -26.66 -16.15
CA THR A 416 2.19 -27.58 -15.05
C THR A 416 1.05 -28.56 -15.34
N GLU A 417 0.12 -28.21 -16.23
CA GLU A 417 -1.09 -28.99 -16.49
C GLU A 417 -1.04 -29.82 -17.77
N LEU A 418 -0.06 -29.61 -18.65
CA LEU A 418 -0.01 -30.23 -19.97
C LEU A 418 1.38 -30.81 -20.28
N ASP A 419 1.43 -32.11 -20.57
CA ASP A 419 2.64 -32.77 -21.05
C ASP A 419 2.93 -32.37 -22.52
N ASP A 420 3.90 -31.46 -22.75
CA ASP A 420 4.58 -31.07 -24.02
C ASP A 420 3.72 -30.73 -25.28
N LEU A 421 2.42 -31.00 -25.28
CA LEU A 421 1.54 -31.06 -26.45
C LEU A 421 1.01 -29.70 -26.91
N ASN A 422 1.24 -28.62 -26.16
CA ASN A 422 0.76 -27.27 -26.48
C ASN A 422 1.90 -26.28 -26.82
N SER A 423 2.98 -26.77 -27.44
CA SER A 423 4.11 -25.94 -27.88
C SER A 423 3.68 -24.74 -28.73
N LEU A 424 2.62 -24.85 -29.55
CA LEU A 424 2.11 -23.74 -30.36
C LEU A 424 1.44 -22.64 -29.52
N VAL A 425 0.56 -23.00 -28.58
CA VAL A 425 -0.10 -22.02 -27.69
C VAL A 425 0.96 -21.36 -26.79
N GLN A 426 1.88 -22.13 -26.22
CA GLN A 426 3.01 -21.61 -25.44
C GLN A 426 3.87 -20.63 -26.24
N SER A 427 4.18 -20.94 -27.51
CA SER A 427 4.98 -20.08 -28.38
C SER A 427 4.24 -18.78 -28.75
N ARG A 428 2.94 -18.86 -29.03
CA ARG A 428 2.10 -17.68 -29.31
C ARG A 428 1.95 -16.77 -28.10
N LEU A 429 1.74 -17.35 -26.91
CA LEU A 429 1.72 -16.58 -25.66
C LEU A 429 3.05 -15.86 -25.41
N LEU A 430 4.19 -16.51 -25.67
CA LEU A 430 5.49 -15.83 -25.58
C LEU A 430 5.63 -14.69 -26.60
N ALA A 431 5.13 -14.86 -27.82
CA ALA A 431 5.13 -13.77 -28.82
C ALA A 431 4.29 -12.57 -28.35
N PHE A 432 3.08 -12.82 -27.82
CA PHE A 432 2.26 -11.75 -27.22
C PHE A 432 2.96 -11.07 -26.04
N ALA A 433 3.68 -11.82 -25.22
CA ALA A 433 4.46 -11.24 -24.14
C ALA A 433 5.59 -10.33 -24.65
N ASP A 434 6.28 -10.69 -25.73
CA ASP A 434 7.30 -9.83 -26.33
C ASP A 434 6.71 -8.56 -26.97
N ASP A 435 5.52 -8.67 -27.57
CA ASP A 435 4.77 -7.50 -28.06
C ASP A 435 4.43 -6.54 -26.90
N ALA A 436 3.88 -7.07 -25.80
CA ALA A 436 3.57 -6.28 -24.60
C ALA A 436 4.83 -5.65 -23.98
N ALA A 437 5.94 -6.41 -23.89
CA ALA A 437 7.22 -5.90 -23.41
C ALA A 437 7.76 -4.80 -24.33
N THR A 438 7.58 -4.92 -25.65
CA THR A 438 7.96 -3.89 -26.62
C THR A 438 7.15 -2.60 -26.45
N VAL A 439 5.84 -2.70 -26.20
CA VAL A 439 4.99 -1.54 -25.87
C VAL A 439 5.49 -0.84 -24.62
N LEU A 440 5.82 -1.60 -23.57
CA LEU A 440 6.33 -1.06 -22.30
C LEU A 440 7.71 -0.40 -22.46
N ARG A 441 8.61 -0.97 -23.29
CA ARG A 441 9.94 -0.39 -23.59
C ARG A 441 9.85 0.89 -24.41
N ASN A 442 8.97 0.94 -25.41
CA ASN A 442 8.97 2.00 -26.42
C ASN A 442 7.94 3.11 -26.16
N GLY A 443 6.90 2.85 -25.37
CA GLY A 443 5.90 3.85 -24.97
C GLY A 443 4.94 4.34 -26.07
N ASN A 444 5.06 3.84 -27.30
CA ASN A 444 4.42 4.44 -28.49
C ASN A 444 2.98 3.95 -28.77
N ASP A 445 2.49 2.91 -28.10
CA ASP A 445 1.15 2.32 -28.36
C ASP A 445 0.38 1.95 -27.08
N ILE A 446 0.41 2.83 -26.08
CA ILE A 446 -0.26 2.62 -24.78
C ILE A 446 -1.74 3.06 -24.86
N SER A 447 -2.46 2.65 -25.91
CA SER A 447 -3.86 3.06 -26.14
C SER A 447 -4.87 2.01 -25.61
N PRO A 448 -6.07 2.42 -25.12
CA PRO A 448 -7.11 1.48 -24.71
C PRO A 448 -7.59 0.54 -25.83
N ALA A 449 -7.64 1.03 -27.07
CA ALA A 449 -8.07 0.25 -28.23
C ALA A 449 -7.07 -0.86 -28.56
N SER A 450 -5.77 -0.55 -28.57
CA SER A 450 -4.69 -1.52 -28.79
C SER A 450 -4.69 -2.60 -27.71
N HIS A 451 -4.87 -2.18 -26.45
CA HIS A 451 -5.00 -3.10 -25.32
C HIS A 451 -6.22 -4.05 -25.44
N GLN A 452 -7.38 -3.54 -25.88
CA GLN A 452 -8.57 -4.37 -26.07
C GLN A 452 -8.40 -5.37 -27.23
N ALA A 453 -7.75 -4.97 -28.32
CA ALA A 453 -7.42 -5.87 -29.42
C ALA A 453 -6.50 -7.00 -28.93
N PHE A 454 -5.41 -6.65 -28.24
CA PHE A 454 -4.48 -7.60 -27.63
C PHE A 454 -5.19 -8.61 -26.73
N THR A 455 -6.10 -8.13 -25.88
CA THR A 455 -6.89 -9.00 -24.98
C THR A 455 -7.68 -10.07 -25.75
N ARG A 456 -8.31 -9.69 -26.88
CA ARG A 456 -9.05 -10.65 -27.72
C ARG A 456 -8.13 -11.65 -28.39
N ASP A 457 -6.99 -11.19 -28.92
CA ASP A 457 -6.04 -12.05 -29.63
C ASP A 457 -5.45 -13.13 -28.69
N VAL A 458 -5.19 -12.77 -27.43
CA VAL A 458 -4.77 -13.72 -26.40
C VAL A 458 -5.89 -14.72 -26.08
N ALA A 459 -7.14 -14.26 -25.91
CA ALA A 459 -8.28 -15.15 -25.64
C ALA A 459 -8.52 -16.14 -26.80
N ASP A 460 -8.43 -15.68 -28.04
CA ASP A 460 -8.55 -16.52 -29.25
C ASP A 460 -7.42 -17.56 -29.30
N CYS A 461 -6.20 -17.20 -28.89
CA CYS A 461 -5.10 -18.16 -28.76
C CYS A 461 -5.36 -19.24 -27.70
N LEU A 462 -5.97 -18.89 -26.56
CA LEU A 462 -6.31 -19.87 -25.53
C LEU A 462 -7.45 -20.80 -25.97
N ALA A 463 -8.35 -20.34 -26.85
CA ALA A 463 -9.45 -21.15 -27.38
C ALA A 463 -8.95 -22.41 -28.13
N ASP A 464 -7.72 -22.37 -28.66
CA ASP A 464 -7.07 -23.49 -29.36
C ASP A 464 -6.59 -24.61 -28.42
N ILE A 465 -6.64 -24.42 -27.09
CA ILE A 465 -6.27 -25.46 -26.12
C ILE A 465 -7.25 -26.65 -26.26
N ALA A 466 -6.70 -27.82 -26.61
CA ALA A 466 -7.50 -29.02 -26.88
C ALA A 466 -8.24 -29.55 -25.63
N VAL A 467 -7.61 -29.47 -24.45
CA VAL A 467 -8.16 -30.02 -23.19
C VAL A 467 -9.20 -29.06 -22.62
N PRO A 468 -10.51 -29.39 -22.60
CA PRO A 468 -11.57 -28.43 -22.27
C PRO A 468 -11.44 -27.82 -20.88
N LYS A 469 -11.10 -28.62 -19.86
CA LYS A 469 -10.95 -28.14 -18.47
C LYS A 469 -9.79 -27.16 -18.32
N VAL A 470 -8.66 -27.43 -19.00
CA VAL A 470 -7.49 -26.56 -18.97
C VAL A 470 -7.77 -25.27 -19.75
N ARG A 471 -8.45 -25.37 -20.91
CA ARG A 471 -8.90 -24.21 -21.69
C ARG A 471 -9.81 -23.29 -20.88
N GLU A 472 -10.84 -23.85 -20.24
CA GLU A 472 -11.77 -23.08 -19.41
C GLU A 472 -11.04 -22.39 -18.27
N ARG A 473 -10.17 -23.11 -17.55
CA ARG A 473 -9.36 -22.53 -16.47
C ARG A 473 -8.46 -21.39 -16.99
N ALA A 474 -7.80 -21.56 -18.14
CA ALA A 474 -6.95 -20.53 -18.73
C ALA A 474 -7.75 -19.28 -19.14
N LEU A 475 -8.93 -19.45 -19.74
CA LEU A 475 -9.82 -18.31 -20.04
C LEU A 475 -10.29 -17.59 -18.78
N GLN A 476 -10.58 -18.33 -17.70
CA GLN A 476 -10.91 -17.74 -16.40
C GLN A 476 -9.76 -16.94 -15.77
N MET A 477 -8.50 -17.27 -16.05
CA MET A 477 -7.34 -16.43 -15.65
C MET A 477 -7.32 -15.07 -16.37
N ILE A 478 -8.02 -14.93 -17.50
CA ILE A 478 -8.22 -13.64 -18.19
C ILE A 478 -9.44 -12.90 -17.63
N GLU A 479 -10.57 -13.61 -17.51
CA GLU A 479 -11.87 -13.04 -17.14
C GLU A 479 -11.92 -12.65 -15.66
N HIS A 480 -11.31 -13.48 -14.80
CA HIS A 480 -11.27 -13.32 -13.35
C HIS A 480 -9.82 -13.41 -12.84
N PRO A 481 -8.97 -12.45 -13.27
CA PRO A 481 -7.51 -12.48 -13.13
C PRO A 481 -7.01 -12.38 -11.68
N PHE A 482 -7.91 -12.24 -10.71
CA PHE A 482 -7.59 -12.12 -9.28
C PHE A 482 -7.98 -13.37 -8.48
N THR A 483 -8.77 -14.23 -9.11
CA THR A 483 -9.38 -15.43 -8.52
C THR A 483 -8.74 -16.70 -9.07
N TYR A 484 -8.33 -16.63 -10.33
CA TYR A 484 -7.75 -17.73 -11.08
C TYR A 484 -6.28 -17.38 -11.33
N LEU A 485 -5.45 -17.70 -10.34
CA LEU A 485 -4.01 -17.43 -10.35
C LEU A 485 -3.21 -18.72 -10.41
N LEU A 486 -1.95 -18.60 -10.82
CA LEU A 486 -0.96 -19.66 -10.70
C LEU A 486 -0.46 -19.74 -9.24
N GLU A 487 -0.89 -20.78 -8.52
CA GLU A 487 -0.42 -21.11 -7.17
C GLU A 487 0.23 -22.50 -7.20
N PRO A 488 1.56 -22.61 -6.97
CA PRO A 488 2.24 -23.89 -6.87
C PRO A 488 1.67 -24.72 -5.71
N ARG A 489 1.57 -26.04 -5.90
CA ARG A 489 1.04 -26.97 -4.91
C ARG A 489 2.08 -27.44 -3.91
#